data_AF-X8J2C3-F1
#
_entry.id   AF-X8J2C3-F1
#
_cell.length_a   1.000
_cell.length_b   1.000
_cell.length_c   1.000
_cell.angle_alpha   90.00
_cell.angle_beta   90.00
_cell.angle_gamma   90.00
#
_symmetry.space_group_name_H-M   'P 1'
#
loop_
_entity.id
_entity.type
_entity.pdbx_description
1 polymer ?
#
loop_
_entity_poly.entity_id
_entity_poly.type
_entity_poly.pdbx_seq_one_letter_code
_entity_poly.pdbx_strand_id
1 'polypeptide(L)'
;MPKKTLNPSDSVMWSDAMISKALTLVERPENAIILLGKQDKLENTSGESKIVVHTRIASDPEVLPQLHKKNPIAAGKKWQSKFNSLCKAYRDKYKELMGSGGGVGHESLSSPPVEEDGIETGALIELKLDFYLGPNGPDKDSSKAAWNVWEKATSEFKWFKQLHKILNSRPNQVPIALTTGIGPNGPQTVLHQPPSRCHSPDWDEIEGEADFPTGGDPPSNTDLQHARNRNATPGPSGIRDQRPLGAAIPTIEKGKQVHPDEHRPKPKATTASMVENESIPPASSNSTAGPVKKAVVMVSLSYN
;
A
#
# COMPACT_ATOMS: atom_id res chain seq x y z
N MET A 1 10.47 20.43 -25.25
CA MET A 1 9.38 19.46 -25.48
C MET A 1 8.05 20.11 -25.10
N PRO A 2 7.08 20.22 -26.01
CA PRO A 2 5.79 20.83 -25.69
C PRO A 2 5.04 19.96 -24.66
N LYS A 3 4.61 20.57 -23.56
CA LYS A 3 3.74 19.92 -22.57
C LYS A 3 2.40 19.67 -23.25
N LYS A 4 2.09 18.41 -23.55
CA LYS A 4 0.80 17.99 -24.11
C LYS A 4 -0.29 18.47 -23.14
N THR A 5 -1.04 19.49 -23.52
CA THR A 5 -2.17 20.00 -22.76
C THR A 5 -3.19 18.88 -22.63
N LEU A 6 -3.39 18.39 -21.41
CA LEU A 6 -4.35 17.33 -21.13
C LEU A 6 -5.74 17.89 -21.40
N ASN A 7 -6.49 17.27 -22.31
CA ASN A 7 -7.85 17.72 -22.62
C ASN A 7 -8.68 17.68 -21.33
N PRO A 8 -9.32 18.79 -20.92
CA PRO A 8 -10.15 18.82 -19.71
C PRO A 8 -11.33 17.84 -19.79
N SER A 9 -11.73 17.40 -20.99
CA SER A 9 -12.74 16.35 -21.22
C SER A 9 -12.33 14.94 -20.75
N ASP A 10 -11.07 14.71 -20.37
CA ASP A 10 -10.60 13.41 -19.84
C ASP A 10 -10.66 13.35 -18.31
N SER A 11 -11.30 14.34 -17.67
CA SER A 11 -11.54 14.32 -16.22
C SER A 11 -12.65 13.33 -15.89
N VAL A 12 -12.27 12.25 -15.21
CA VAL A 12 -13.21 11.20 -14.75
C VAL A 12 -13.77 11.64 -13.40
N MET A 13 -15.09 11.82 -13.32
CA MET A 13 -15.77 11.97 -12.04
C MET A 13 -15.92 10.61 -11.37
N TRP A 14 -15.23 10.41 -10.25
CA TRP A 14 -15.29 9.16 -9.49
C TRP A 14 -16.48 9.22 -8.52
N SER A 15 -17.52 8.43 -8.78
CA SER A 15 -18.61 8.23 -7.83
C SER A 15 -18.19 7.25 -6.72
N ASP A 16 -18.89 7.29 -5.59
CA ASP A 16 -18.65 6.35 -4.50
C ASP A 16 -18.90 4.90 -4.92
N ALA A 17 -19.95 4.66 -5.72
CA ALA A 17 -20.28 3.34 -6.24
C ALA A 17 -19.17 2.76 -7.13
N MET A 18 -18.59 3.58 -8.01
CA MET A 18 -17.46 3.18 -8.86
C MET A 18 -16.24 2.79 -8.02
N ILE A 19 -15.91 3.59 -6.99
CA ILE A 19 -14.76 3.30 -6.12
C ILE A 19 -15.00 2.02 -5.32
N SER A 20 -16.19 1.88 -4.70
CA SER A 20 -16.56 0.69 -3.93
C SER A 20 -16.48 -0.58 -4.78
N LYS A 21 -17.03 -0.54 -5.99
CA LYS A 21 -16.97 -1.66 -6.93
C LYS A 21 -15.53 -2.00 -7.32
N ALA A 22 -14.74 -0.98 -7.67
CA ALA A 22 -13.35 -1.18 -8.06
C ALA A 22 -12.50 -1.76 -6.91
N LEU A 23 -12.74 -1.34 -5.66
CA LEU A 23 -12.08 -1.94 -4.49
C LEU A 23 -12.51 -3.39 -4.26
N THR A 24 -13.79 -3.72 -4.45
CA THR A 24 -14.28 -5.11 -4.42
C THR A 24 -13.60 -5.97 -5.49
N LEU A 25 -13.31 -5.41 -6.67
CA LEU A 25 -12.55 -6.10 -7.71
C LEU A 25 -11.07 -6.26 -7.34
N VAL A 26 -10.48 -5.32 -6.60
CA VAL A 26 -9.12 -5.46 -6.05
C VAL A 26 -9.04 -6.58 -5.03
N GLU A 27 -10.09 -6.82 -4.23
CA GLU A 27 -10.14 -7.91 -3.24
C GLU A 27 -10.15 -9.31 -3.86
N ARG A 28 -10.53 -9.45 -5.14
CA ARG A 28 -10.57 -10.76 -5.79
C ARG A 28 -9.19 -11.40 -5.82
N PRO A 29 -9.04 -12.69 -5.45
CA PRO A 29 -7.73 -13.32 -5.26
C PRO A 29 -6.82 -13.19 -6.48
N GLU A 30 -7.38 -13.35 -7.69
CA GLU A 30 -6.65 -13.26 -8.95
C GLU A 30 -6.05 -11.87 -9.21
N ASN A 31 -6.73 -10.80 -8.79
CA ASN A 31 -6.24 -9.44 -8.96
C ASN A 31 -5.34 -9.05 -7.79
N ALA A 32 -5.77 -9.41 -6.59
CA ALA A 32 -5.12 -9.09 -5.35
C ALA A 32 -3.69 -9.63 -5.40
N ILE A 33 -3.45 -10.91 -5.72
CA ILE A 33 -2.10 -11.52 -5.70
C ILE A 33 -1.10 -10.73 -6.56
N ILE A 34 -1.54 -10.21 -7.71
CA ILE A 34 -0.73 -9.40 -8.62
C ILE A 34 -0.52 -7.98 -8.07
N LEU A 35 -1.56 -7.36 -7.53
CA LEU A 35 -1.50 -5.96 -7.08
C LEU A 35 -0.76 -5.78 -5.76
N LEU A 36 -1.04 -6.64 -4.79
CA LEU A 36 -0.61 -6.51 -3.39
C LEU A 36 0.38 -7.61 -2.95
N GLY A 37 0.73 -8.54 -3.86
CA GLY A 37 1.65 -9.65 -3.57
C GLY A 37 0.96 -10.87 -2.95
N LYS A 38 1.75 -11.88 -2.59
CA LYS A 38 1.25 -13.12 -2.01
C LYS A 38 0.74 -12.92 -0.59
N GLN A 39 -0.31 -13.64 -0.23
CA GLN A 39 -0.76 -13.82 1.15
C GLN A 39 0.04 -14.93 1.84
N ASP A 40 0.17 -16.08 1.17
CA ASP A 40 0.90 -17.24 1.67
C ASP A 40 2.12 -17.58 0.81
N LYS A 41 3.12 -18.23 1.43
CA LYS A 41 4.34 -18.67 0.73
C LYS A 41 4.05 -19.63 -0.44
N LEU A 42 2.98 -20.42 -0.32
CA LEU A 42 2.57 -21.44 -1.30
C LEU A 42 1.78 -20.87 -2.49
N GLU A 43 1.35 -19.61 -2.45
CA GLU A 43 0.63 -19.01 -3.57
C GLU A 43 1.57 -18.83 -4.77
N ASN A 44 1.15 -19.27 -5.95
CA ASN A 44 1.88 -19.03 -7.19
C ASN A 44 1.51 -17.67 -7.77
N THR A 45 2.50 -16.82 -8.00
CA THR A 45 2.30 -15.57 -8.72
C THR A 45 1.99 -15.87 -10.18
N SER A 46 0.87 -15.36 -10.69
CA SER A 46 0.62 -15.36 -12.13
C SER A 46 1.69 -14.54 -12.85
N GLY A 47 2.04 -14.90 -14.09
CA GLY A 47 2.90 -14.09 -14.96
C GLY A 47 2.23 -12.82 -15.52
N GLU A 48 1.02 -12.49 -15.07
CA GLU A 48 0.27 -11.32 -15.52
C GLU A 48 0.81 -10.02 -14.89
N SER A 49 0.85 -8.94 -15.69
CA SER A 49 1.35 -7.65 -15.21
C SER A 49 0.28 -6.82 -14.48
N LYS A 50 0.70 -5.97 -13.54
CA LYS A 50 -0.20 -5.03 -12.82
C LYS A 50 -1.01 -4.14 -13.76
N ILE A 51 -0.46 -3.78 -14.93
CA ILE A 51 -1.14 -2.95 -15.94
C ILE A 51 -2.36 -3.67 -16.51
N VAL A 52 -2.24 -4.98 -16.77
CA VAL A 52 -3.37 -5.77 -17.29
C VAL A 52 -4.48 -5.84 -16.23
N VAL A 53 -4.13 -6.06 -14.96
CA VAL A 53 -5.10 -6.08 -13.86
C VAL A 53 -5.83 -4.74 -13.71
N HIS A 54 -5.12 -3.60 -13.73
CA HIS A 54 -5.78 -2.30 -13.67
C HIS A 54 -6.70 -2.04 -14.86
N THR A 55 -6.31 -2.51 -16.05
CA THR A 55 -7.14 -2.42 -17.26
C THR A 55 -8.39 -3.29 -17.14
N ARG A 56 -8.27 -4.51 -16.61
CA ARG A 56 -9.38 -5.43 -16.32
C ARG A 56 -10.35 -4.86 -15.29
N ILE A 57 -9.86 -4.25 -14.21
CA ILE A 57 -10.74 -3.58 -13.22
C ILE A 57 -11.47 -2.41 -13.87
N ALA A 58 -10.77 -1.62 -14.70
CA ALA A 58 -11.39 -0.50 -15.41
C ALA A 58 -12.37 -0.93 -16.52
N SER A 59 -12.33 -2.17 -16.98
CA SER A 59 -13.26 -2.71 -17.97
C SER A 59 -14.61 -3.13 -17.38
N ASP A 60 -14.72 -3.16 -16.04
CA ASP A 60 -15.98 -3.49 -15.38
C ASP A 60 -17.06 -2.44 -15.72
N PRO A 61 -18.31 -2.87 -16.03
CA PRO A 61 -19.39 -1.97 -16.43
C PRO A 61 -19.73 -0.88 -15.41
N GLU A 62 -19.45 -1.10 -14.13
CA GLU A 62 -19.75 -0.15 -13.06
C GLU A 62 -18.55 0.75 -12.73
N VAL A 63 -17.38 0.53 -13.35
CA VAL A 63 -16.16 1.26 -13.06
C VAL A 63 -15.88 2.32 -14.12
N LEU A 64 -15.49 1.95 -15.35
CA LEU A 64 -15.15 2.92 -16.42
C LEU A 64 -15.53 2.44 -17.83
N PRO A 65 -16.77 1.98 -18.08
CA PRO A 65 -17.16 1.36 -19.35
C PRO A 65 -16.94 2.27 -20.57
N GLN A 66 -17.30 3.55 -20.46
CA GLN A 66 -17.20 4.50 -21.57
C GLN A 66 -15.75 4.83 -21.91
N LEU A 67 -14.89 5.00 -20.91
CA LEU A 67 -13.48 5.30 -21.12
C LEU A 67 -12.73 4.06 -21.63
N HIS A 68 -13.05 2.87 -21.10
CA HIS A 68 -12.46 1.62 -21.55
C HIS A 68 -12.80 1.33 -23.03
N LYS A 69 -14.06 1.56 -23.44
CA LYS A 69 -14.48 1.43 -24.85
C LYS A 69 -13.70 2.33 -25.81
N LYS A 70 -13.31 3.54 -25.36
CA LYS A 70 -12.52 4.48 -26.16
C LYS A 70 -11.03 4.17 -26.15
N ASN A 71 -10.48 3.91 -24.96
CA ASN A 71 -9.06 3.63 -24.76
C ASN A 71 -8.85 2.81 -23.47
N PRO A 72 -8.67 1.48 -23.58
CA PRO A 72 -8.56 0.59 -22.42
C PRO A 72 -7.32 0.91 -21.57
N ILE A 73 -6.20 1.25 -22.21
CA ILE A 73 -4.95 1.60 -21.52
C ILE A 73 -5.11 2.88 -20.70
N ALA A 74 -5.79 3.89 -21.26
CA ALA A 74 -6.07 5.13 -20.54
C ALA A 74 -6.99 4.88 -19.34
N ALA A 75 -8.01 4.04 -19.49
CA ALA A 75 -8.91 3.66 -18.39
C ALA A 75 -8.14 2.96 -17.26
N GLY A 76 -7.30 1.99 -17.59
CA GLY A 76 -6.43 1.31 -16.63
C GLY A 76 -5.51 2.28 -15.88
N LYS A 77 -4.86 3.22 -16.58
CA LYS A 77 -4.02 4.25 -15.95
C LYS A 77 -4.80 5.20 -15.05
N LYS A 78 -6.03 5.57 -15.42
CA LYS A 78 -6.90 6.41 -14.59
C LYS A 78 -7.29 5.71 -13.30
N TRP A 79 -7.68 4.43 -13.38
CA TRP A 79 -7.95 3.61 -12.20
C TRP A 79 -6.70 3.45 -11.32
N GLN A 80 -5.55 3.12 -11.89
CA GLN A 80 -4.29 2.99 -11.15
C GLN A 80 -3.95 4.28 -10.39
N SER A 81 -4.07 5.44 -11.04
CA SER A 81 -3.83 6.74 -10.40
C SER A 81 -4.80 6.99 -9.24
N LYS A 82 -6.09 6.69 -9.43
CA LYS A 82 -7.10 6.81 -8.37
C LYS A 82 -6.83 5.86 -7.20
N PHE A 83 -6.50 4.60 -7.47
CA PHE A 83 -6.16 3.61 -6.46
C PHE A 83 -4.92 4.05 -5.65
N ASN A 84 -3.87 4.52 -6.30
CA ASN A 84 -2.69 5.05 -5.61
C ASN A 84 -3.02 6.26 -4.72
N SER A 85 -3.90 7.15 -5.17
CA SER A 85 -4.39 8.28 -4.36
C SER A 85 -5.19 7.81 -3.14
N LEU A 86 -6.01 6.77 -3.28
CA LEU A 86 -6.76 6.16 -2.16
C LEU A 86 -5.81 5.50 -1.16
N CYS A 87 -4.82 4.73 -1.63
CA CYS A 87 -3.80 4.13 -0.78
C CYS A 87 -2.97 5.19 -0.05
N LYS A 88 -2.68 6.34 -0.68
CA LYS A 88 -2.01 7.47 -0.02
C LYS A 88 -2.87 8.05 1.11
N ALA A 89 -4.13 8.38 0.83
CA ALA A 89 -5.06 8.89 1.83
C ALA A 89 -5.25 7.90 3.01
N TYR A 90 -5.34 6.60 2.71
CA TYR A 90 -5.34 5.55 3.72
C TYR A 90 -4.08 5.59 4.60
N ARG A 91 -2.88 5.62 3.99
CA ARG A 91 -1.61 5.64 4.73
C ARG A 91 -1.47 6.87 5.61
N ASP A 92 -1.95 8.02 5.15
CA ASP A 92 -1.92 9.26 5.93
C ASP A 92 -2.81 9.13 7.18
N LYS A 93 -4.01 8.55 7.05
CA LYS A 93 -4.88 8.24 8.19
C LYS A 93 -4.37 7.13 9.09
N TYR A 94 -3.76 6.10 8.51
CA TYR A 94 -3.12 5.03 9.27
C TYR A 94 -1.94 5.57 10.09
N LYS A 95 -1.13 6.48 9.54
CA LYS A 95 -0.06 7.16 10.30
C LYS A 95 -0.60 8.00 11.45
N GLU A 96 -1.70 8.72 11.26
CA GLU A 96 -2.39 9.46 12.34
C GLU A 96 -2.81 8.49 13.46
N LEU A 97 -3.32 7.31 13.09
CA LEU A 97 -3.70 6.26 14.04
C LEU A 97 -2.49 5.68 14.79
N MET A 98 -1.40 5.39 14.09
CA MET A 98 -0.18 4.86 14.72
C MET A 98 0.55 5.91 15.58
N GLY A 99 0.50 7.19 15.18
CA GLY A 99 1.17 8.28 15.89
C GLY A 99 0.39 8.79 17.11
N SER A 100 -0.94 8.75 17.08
CA SER A 100 -1.78 9.12 18.22
C SER A 100 -1.71 8.14 19.39
N GLY A 101 -1.19 6.92 19.15
CA GLY A 101 -0.86 5.96 20.20
C GLY A 101 0.45 6.24 20.97
N GLY A 102 1.24 7.27 20.60
CA GLY A 102 2.52 7.53 21.29
C GLY A 102 3.08 8.95 21.20
N GLY A 103 2.35 9.92 20.62
CA GLY A 103 2.91 11.24 20.26
C GLY A 103 2.24 12.47 20.86
N VAL A 104 1.22 12.32 21.72
CA VAL A 104 0.63 13.45 22.46
C VAL A 104 0.59 13.09 23.94
N GLY A 105 1.74 13.21 24.60
CA GLY A 105 1.84 13.11 26.07
C GLY A 105 2.54 11.87 26.61
N HIS A 106 3.65 11.42 26.02
CA HIS A 106 4.56 10.52 26.75
C HIS A 106 5.71 11.32 27.37
N GLU A 107 5.40 11.95 28.50
CA GLU A 107 6.36 12.35 29.53
C GLU A 107 6.90 11.11 30.29
N SER A 108 6.68 9.91 29.76
CA SER A 108 7.10 8.63 30.30
C SER A 108 7.95 7.82 29.32
N LEU A 109 8.65 8.48 28.39
CA LEU A 109 9.98 7.96 28.04
C LEU A 109 10.83 8.17 29.30
N SER A 110 10.52 7.39 30.35
CA SER A 110 11.36 7.21 31.51
C SER A 110 12.72 6.97 30.91
N SER A 111 13.63 7.89 31.22
CA SER A 111 15.02 7.79 30.82
C SER A 111 15.43 6.32 30.92
N PRO A 112 16.15 5.78 29.92
CA PRO A 112 16.67 4.42 30.03
C PRO A 112 17.26 4.28 31.43
N PRO A 113 17.00 3.18 32.16
CA PRO A 113 17.58 2.98 33.48
C PRO A 113 19.07 3.27 33.32
N VAL A 114 19.51 4.38 33.92
CA VAL A 114 20.90 4.79 33.84
C VAL A 114 21.58 3.76 34.72
N GLU A 115 22.09 2.70 34.11
CA GLU A 115 23.03 1.85 34.81
C GLU A 115 24.17 2.78 35.26
N GLU A 116 24.51 2.66 36.55
CA GLU A 116 25.33 3.60 37.32
C GLU A 116 26.75 3.81 36.73
N ASP A 117 27.10 3.03 35.70
CA ASP A 117 28.41 2.99 35.06
C ASP A 117 28.57 3.94 33.85
N GLY A 118 27.57 4.75 33.50
CA GLY A 118 27.73 5.88 32.57
C GLY A 118 28.13 5.50 31.13
N ILE A 119 28.12 4.23 30.77
CA ILE A 119 28.31 3.77 29.40
C ILE A 119 26.94 3.81 28.72
N GLU A 120 26.75 4.85 27.92
CA GLU A 120 25.62 5.01 27.00
C GLU A 120 25.71 3.91 25.94
N THR A 121 25.34 2.69 26.35
CA THR A 121 25.24 1.55 25.46
C THR A 121 24.11 1.91 24.51
N GLY A 122 24.42 2.13 23.24
CA GLY A 122 23.46 2.45 22.17
C GLY A 122 22.53 1.28 21.86
N ALA A 123 21.91 0.71 22.89
CA ALA A 123 20.99 -0.40 22.85
C ALA A 123 19.75 0.02 22.06
N LEU A 124 19.37 -0.83 21.11
CA LEU A 124 18.20 -0.66 20.27
C LEU A 124 16.94 -0.59 21.15
N ILE A 125 16.20 0.51 21.08
CA ILE A 125 14.93 0.63 21.81
C ILE A 125 13.85 -0.04 20.94
N GLU A 126 13.32 -1.17 21.41
CA GLU A 126 12.17 -1.82 20.79
C GLU A 126 10.88 -1.17 21.32
N LEU A 127 10.14 -0.50 20.44
CA LEU A 127 8.86 0.11 20.76
C LEU A 127 7.75 -0.85 20.34
N LYS A 128 7.12 -1.46 21.34
CA LYS A 128 5.90 -2.23 21.16
C LYS A 128 4.70 -1.28 21.14
N LEU A 129 3.86 -1.40 20.12
CA LEU A 129 2.61 -0.65 20.06
C LEU A 129 1.65 -1.16 21.14
N ASP A 130 0.88 -0.24 21.73
CA ASP A 130 -0.16 -0.56 22.72
C ASP A 130 -1.23 -1.51 22.17
N PHE A 131 -1.46 -1.46 20.86
CA PHE A 131 -2.42 -2.32 20.18
C PHE A 131 -1.98 -2.61 18.74
N TYR A 132 -2.33 -3.80 18.27
CA TYR A 132 -2.17 -4.24 16.88
C TYR A 132 -3.53 -4.27 16.21
N LEU A 133 -3.65 -3.69 15.02
CA LEU A 133 -4.86 -3.75 14.23
C LEU A 133 -4.78 -4.91 13.24
N GLY A 134 -5.64 -5.91 13.42
CA GLY A 134 -5.80 -6.98 12.44
C GLY A 134 -6.52 -6.48 11.18
N PRO A 135 -6.62 -7.30 10.13
CA PRO A 135 -7.27 -6.91 8.87
C PRO A 135 -8.72 -6.41 9.01
N ASN A 136 -9.41 -6.83 10.07
CA ASN A 136 -10.79 -6.43 10.35
C ASN A 136 -10.88 -5.19 11.26
N GLY A 137 -9.76 -4.57 11.61
CA GLY A 137 -9.67 -3.48 12.57
C GLY A 137 -9.49 -3.96 14.02
N PRO A 138 -9.85 -3.12 15.01
CA PRO A 138 -9.80 -3.47 16.42
C PRO A 138 -10.70 -4.68 16.73
N ASP A 139 -10.22 -5.57 17.59
CA ASP A 139 -10.97 -6.70 18.12
C ASP A 139 -11.68 -6.33 19.44
N LYS A 140 -12.35 -7.31 20.05
CA LYS A 140 -13.06 -7.12 21.34
C LYS A 140 -12.11 -6.81 22.50
N ASP A 141 -10.84 -7.21 22.36
CA ASP A 141 -9.80 -7.07 23.38
C ASP A 141 -9.01 -5.76 23.21
N SER A 142 -9.22 -5.04 22.10
CA SER A 142 -8.59 -3.76 21.79
C SER A 142 -9.05 -2.66 22.76
N SER A 143 -8.13 -1.77 23.12
CA SER A 143 -8.41 -0.68 24.05
C SER A 143 -9.48 0.28 23.52
N LYS A 144 -10.21 0.93 24.44
CA LYS A 144 -11.19 1.97 24.08
C LYS A 144 -10.56 3.11 23.26
N ALA A 145 -9.29 3.44 23.52
CA ALA A 145 -8.55 4.43 22.77
C ALA A 145 -8.38 4.00 21.30
N ALA A 146 -7.99 2.75 21.04
CA ALA A 146 -7.87 2.20 19.70
C ALA A 146 -9.20 2.27 18.92
N TRP A 147 -10.30 1.90 19.57
CA TRP A 147 -11.65 2.00 19.00
C TRP A 147 -12.05 3.42 18.63
N ASN A 148 -11.79 4.40 19.51
CA ASN A 148 -12.12 5.80 19.24
C ASN A 148 -11.35 6.35 18.03
N VAL A 149 -10.05 6.06 17.94
CA VAL A 149 -9.21 6.51 16.81
C VAL A 149 -9.61 5.82 15.51
N TRP A 150 -9.93 4.52 15.56
CA TRP A 150 -10.43 3.75 14.42
C TRP A 150 -11.76 4.29 13.86
N GLU A 151 -12.73 4.58 14.72
CA GLU A 151 -14.02 5.13 14.31
C GLU A 151 -13.87 6.56 13.78
N LYS A 152 -12.99 7.39 14.38
CA LYS A 152 -12.62 8.69 13.81
C LYS A 152 -12.08 8.55 12.39
N ALA A 153 -11.09 7.70 12.17
CA ALA A 153 -10.50 7.48 10.84
C ALA A 153 -11.53 6.96 9.82
N THR A 154 -12.43 6.07 10.24
CA THR A 154 -13.52 5.56 9.40
C THR A 154 -14.51 6.65 9.02
N SER A 155 -14.86 7.53 9.95
CA SER A 155 -15.79 8.64 9.71
C SER A 155 -15.23 9.67 8.73
N GLU A 156 -13.93 9.95 8.81
CA GLU A 156 -13.25 10.94 7.95
C GLU A 156 -12.91 10.38 6.56
N PHE A 157 -12.66 9.07 6.47
CA PHE A 157 -12.34 8.41 5.22
C PHE A 157 -13.19 7.15 5.03
N LYS A 158 -14.28 7.29 4.27
CA LYS A 158 -15.25 6.21 4.03
C LYS A 158 -14.66 4.88 3.54
N TRP A 159 -13.54 4.92 2.81
CA TRP A 159 -12.88 3.72 2.27
C TRP A 159 -11.83 3.12 3.22
N PHE A 160 -11.67 3.70 4.42
CA PHE A 160 -10.64 3.30 5.38
C PHE A 160 -10.77 1.83 5.77
N LYS A 161 -11.96 1.38 6.20
CA LYS A 161 -12.21 -0.02 6.62
C LYS A 161 -11.87 -1.01 5.51
N GLN A 162 -12.33 -0.74 4.28
CA GLN A 162 -12.09 -1.63 3.15
C GLN A 162 -10.61 -1.66 2.74
N LEU A 163 -9.96 -0.50 2.64
CA LEU A 163 -8.53 -0.43 2.31
C LEU A 163 -7.66 -1.01 3.42
N HIS A 164 -8.05 -0.85 4.68
CA HIS A 164 -7.36 -1.47 5.81
C HIS A 164 -7.38 -2.99 5.68
N LYS A 165 -8.55 -3.57 5.40
CA LYS A 165 -8.69 -5.01 5.14
C LYS A 165 -7.83 -5.46 3.97
N ILE A 166 -7.92 -4.78 2.83
CA ILE A 166 -7.15 -5.09 1.62
C ILE A 166 -5.64 -5.06 1.91
N LEU A 167 -5.14 -4.00 2.55
CA LEU A 167 -3.71 -3.77 2.74
C LEU A 167 -3.12 -4.57 3.92
N ASN A 168 -3.88 -4.85 4.98
CA ASN A 168 -3.38 -5.61 6.13
C ASN A 168 -3.62 -7.11 6.01
N SER A 169 -4.42 -7.58 5.05
CA SER A 169 -4.56 -9.01 4.75
C SER A 169 -3.27 -9.66 4.23
N ARG A 170 -2.27 -8.85 3.86
CA ARG A 170 -1.06 -9.27 3.13
C ARG A 170 0.18 -8.88 3.92
N PRO A 171 0.99 -9.83 4.42
CA PRO A 171 2.18 -9.51 5.21
C PRO A 171 3.22 -8.71 4.41
N ASN A 172 3.22 -8.82 3.07
CA ASN A 172 4.13 -8.07 2.21
C ASN A 172 3.81 -6.56 2.10
N GLN A 173 2.62 -6.12 2.53
CA GLN A 173 2.21 -4.71 2.45
C GLN A 173 2.49 -3.93 3.74
N VAL A 174 2.55 -4.63 4.88
CA VAL A 174 2.85 -4.05 6.18
C VAL A 174 4.18 -4.63 6.63
N PRO A 175 5.25 -3.81 6.74
CA PRO A 175 6.53 -4.32 7.22
C PRO A 175 6.36 -4.89 8.64
N ILE A 176 7.02 -6.02 8.90
CA ILE A 176 7.01 -6.66 10.23
C ILE A 176 7.48 -5.65 11.29
N ALA A 177 8.60 -4.99 10.98
CA ALA A 177 9.25 -4.00 11.82
C ALA A 177 9.68 -2.80 10.97
N LEU A 178 9.54 -1.59 11.54
CA LEU A 178 10.16 -0.38 11.02
C LEU A 178 11.27 0.05 11.96
N THR A 179 12.52 -0.15 11.53
CA THR A 179 13.67 0.41 12.24
C THR A 179 13.94 1.82 11.74
N THR A 180 13.85 2.80 12.62
CA THR A 180 14.25 4.18 12.34
C THR A 180 15.77 4.27 12.29
N GLY A 181 16.29 5.20 11.48
CA GLY A 181 17.73 5.53 11.51
C GLY A 181 18.14 6.10 12.87
N ILE A 182 19.44 6.31 13.07
CA ILE A 182 19.97 6.91 14.30
C ILE A 182 19.43 8.34 14.43
N GLY A 183 18.41 8.50 15.27
CA GLY A 183 17.85 9.79 15.65
C GLY A 183 18.47 10.31 16.95
N PRO A 184 18.02 11.47 17.44
CA PRO A 184 18.44 12.00 18.74
C PRO A 184 18.17 11.02 19.90
N ASN A 185 17.20 10.11 19.73
CA ASN A 185 16.83 9.09 20.70
C ASN A 185 17.45 7.71 20.38
N GLY A 186 18.48 7.67 19.54
CA GLY A 186 19.08 6.43 19.06
C GLY A 186 18.23 5.71 18.00
N PRO A 187 18.67 4.51 17.58
CA PRO A 187 17.90 3.65 16.68
C PRO A 187 16.70 3.04 17.42
N GLN A 188 15.51 3.12 16.83
CA GLN A 188 14.30 2.53 17.39
C GLN A 188 13.71 1.53 16.41
N THR A 189 13.18 0.42 16.91
CA THR A 189 12.43 -0.53 16.08
C THR A 189 10.98 -0.59 16.55
N VAL A 190 10.06 -0.22 15.66
CA VAL A 190 8.62 -0.31 15.91
C VAL A 190 8.09 -1.57 15.24
N LEU A 191 7.60 -2.52 16.04
CA LEU A 191 6.93 -3.71 15.51
C LEU A 191 5.50 -3.34 15.12
N HIS A 192 5.18 -3.35 13.83
CA HIS A 192 3.83 -3.04 13.32
C HIS A 192 2.92 -4.25 13.23
N GLN A 193 3.51 -5.44 13.22
CA GLN A 193 2.79 -6.70 13.29
C GLN A 193 2.99 -7.30 14.67
N PRO A 194 1.98 -8.00 15.22
CA PRO A 194 2.21 -8.76 16.42
C PRO A 194 3.39 -9.70 16.14
N PRO A 195 4.37 -9.82 17.05
CA PRO A 195 5.41 -10.82 16.90
C PRO A 195 4.68 -12.14 16.68
N SER A 196 4.89 -12.74 15.51
CA SER A 196 4.15 -13.93 15.13
C SER A 196 4.28 -14.91 16.28
N ARG A 197 3.18 -15.34 16.89
CA ARG A 197 3.17 -16.47 17.83
C ARG A 197 3.45 -17.78 17.09
N CYS A 198 4.25 -17.74 16.01
CA CYS A 198 4.89 -18.91 15.50
C CYS A 198 5.81 -19.37 16.63
N HIS A 199 5.29 -20.30 17.43
CA HIS A 199 6.05 -21.52 17.67
C HIS A 199 6.77 -21.82 16.37
N SER A 200 8.06 -21.53 16.34
CA SER A 200 8.94 -22.12 15.35
C SER A 200 8.59 -23.61 15.37
N PRO A 201 8.03 -24.18 14.30
CA PRO A 201 7.88 -25.61 14.24
C PRO A 201 9.31 -26.16 14.23
N ASP A 202 9.73 -26.75 15.34
CA ASP A 202 10.74 -27.80 15.39
C ASP A 202 12.07 -27.53 14.68
N TRP A 203 12.66 -26.34 14.85
CA TRP A 203 14.13 -26.29 14.81
C TRP A 203 14.73 -26.95 16.07
N ASP A 204 13.93 -27.13 17.13
CA ASP A 204 14.31 -27.82 18.37
C ASP A 204 13.93 -29.32 18.39
N GLU A 205 13.26 -29.86 17.37
CA GLU A 205 12.84 -31.28 17.31
C GLU A 205 13.54 -32.09 16.19
N ILE A 206 14.70 -31.61 15.71
CA ILE A 206 15.69 -32.45 15.02
C ILE A 206 16.79 -32.83 16.02
N GLU A 207 16.41 -33.39 17.17
CA GLU A 207 17.25 -34.36 17.90
C GLU A 207 16.95 -35.77 17.37
N GLY A 208 16.85 -35.90 16.05
CA GLY A 208 16.94 -37.18 15.37
C GLY A 208 18.41 -37.55 15.31
N GLU A 209 18.83 -38.38 16.26
CA GLU A 209 20.03 -39.21 16.27
C GLU A 209 20.41 -39.64 14.84
N ALA A 210 21.23 -38.83 14.17
CA ALA A 210 21.78 -39.15 12.87
C ALA A 210 22.87 -40.20 13.14
N ASP A 211 22.47 -41.47 13.13
CA ASP A 211 23.37 -42.59 12.95
C ASP A 211 24.11 -42.36 11.63
N PHE A 212 25.30 -41.77 11.72
CA PHE A 212 26.23 -41.70 10.61
C PHE A 212 26.73 -43.13 10.37
N PRO A 213 26.40 -43.77 9.23
CA PRO A 213 26.97 -45.08 8.92
C PRO A 213 28.47 -44.90 8.72
N THR A 214 29.22 -45.37 9.71
CA THR A 214 30.67 -45.45 9.66
C THR A 214 31.03 -46.57 8.67
N GLY A 215 31.60 -46.19 7.53
CA GLY A 215 32.52 -46.99 6.72
C GLY A 215 32.04 -48.35 6.22
N GLY A 216 31.76 -48.45 4.93
CA GLY A 216 31.62 -49.73 4.25
C GLY A 216 31.55 -49.59 2.72
N ASP A 217 32.75 -49.56 2.12
CA ASP A 217 33.15 -49.87 0.73
C ASP A 217 32.34 -49.38 -0.50
N PRO A 218 33.03 -48.90 -1.56
CA PRO A 218 32.41 -48.50 -2.82
C PRO A 218 32.08 -49.71 -3.71
N PRO A 219 30.84 -49.87 -4.20
CA PRO A 219 30.58 -50.77 -5.30
C PRO A 219 30.84 -50.10 -6.66
N SER A 220 31.58 -50.86 -7.45
CA SER A 220 32.03 -50.65 -8.82
C SER A 220 30.93 -50.21 -9.80
N ASN A 221 31.36 -49.44 -10.80
CA ASN A 221 30.65 -49.14 -12.03
C ASN A 221 29.95 -50.37 -12.63
N THR A 222 28.68 -50.23 -13.01
CA THR A 222 28.12 -51.02 -14.10
C THR A 222 27.12 -50.17 -14.90
N ASP A 223 27.38 -50.12 -16.20
CA ASP A 223 26.53 -49.64 -17.27
C ASP A 223 25.04 -49.95 -17.08
N LEU A 224 24.18 -48.99 -17.43
CA LEU A 224 22.95 -49.29 -18.15
C LEU A 224 22.46 -48.08 -18.97
N GLN A 225 22.17 -48.39 -20.23
CA GLN A 225 21.87 -47.50 -21.33
C GLN A 225 20.42 -46.99 -21.34
N HIS A 226 20.23 -45.96 -22.18
CA HIS A 226 19.05 -45.72 -23.04
C HIS A 226 17.69 -45.36 -22.42
N ALA A 227 17.30 -44.09 -22.61
CA ALA A 227 16.08 -43.77 -23.36
C ALA A 227 16.16 -42.36 -23.99
N ARG A 228 16.35 -42.35 -25.31
CA ARG A 228 16.10 -41.23 -26.24
C ARG A 228 14.63 -40.80 -26.10
N ASN A 229 14.35 -39.49 -25.99
CA ASN A 229 13.07 -38.96 -26.45
C ASN A 229 13.32 -37.97 -27.60
N ARG A 230 13.10 -38.47 -28.81
CA ARG A 230 13.04 -37.71 -30.05
C ARG A 230 11.57 -37.38 -30.29
N ASN A 231 11.21 -36.11 -30.37
CA ASN A 231 10.07 -35.66 -31.17
C ASN A 231 10.43 -34.33 -31.81
N ALA A 232 11.07 -34.44 -32.99
CA ALA A 232 11.21 -33.39 -33.96
C ALA A 232 10.17 -33.63 -35.06
N THR A 233 9.30 -32.66 -35.29
CA THR A 233 8.38 -32.62 -36.43
C THR A 233 9.00 -31.75 -37.53
N PRO A 234 8.93 -32.13 -38.82
CA PRO A 234 9.59 -31.43 -39.91
C PRO A 234 8.78 -30.23 -40.41
N GLY A 235 9.47 -29.17 -40.84
CA GLY A 235 8.86 -28.03 -41.51
C GLY A 235 8.43 -28.31 -42.95
N PRO A 236 7.95 -27.27 -43.64
CA PRO A 236 8.45 -27.02 -44.98
C PRO A 236 8.96 -25.58 -45.16
N SER A 237 10.05 -25.53 -45.90
CA SER A 237 10.81 -24.37 -46.34
C SER A 237 10.03 -23.42 -47.24
N GLY A 238 10.42 -22.14 -47.22
CA GLY A 238 10.44 -21.33 -48.44
C GLY A 238 10.18 -19.83 -48.26
N ILE A 239 11.03 -19.04 -48.92
CA ILE A 239 10.90 -17.60 -49.26
C ILE A 239 11.44 -16.66 -48.17
N ARG A 240 12.74 -16.36 -48.15
CA ARG A 240 13.45 -15.33 -48.96
C ARG A 240 12.94 -13.92 -48.63
N ASP A 241 13.74 -13.16 -47.87
CA ASP A 241 14.22 -11.86 -48.35
C ASP A 241 15.41 -11.33 -47.55
N GLN A 242 16.38 -10.86 -48.33
CA GLN A 242 17.64 -10.26 -47.88
C GLN A 242 17.36 -8.88 -47.30
N ARG A 243 17.99 -8.54 -46.17
CA ARG A 243 18.04 -7.16 -45.68
C ARG A 243 19.51 -6.71 -45.64
N PRO A 244 19.88 -5.61 -46.32
CA PRO A 244 21.26 -5.17 -46.41
C PRO A 244 21.74 -4.50 -45.11
N LEU A 245 23.02 -4.76 -44.82
CA LEU A 245 23.87 -4.04 -43.88
C LEU A 245 24.06 -2.60 -44.35
N GLY A 246 23.91 -1.64 -43.43
CA GLY A 246 24.44 -0.28 -43.61
C GLY A 246 23.56 0.82 -43.05
N ALA A 247 23.86 1.30 -41.85
CA ALA A 247 23.75 2.72 -41.50
C ALA A 247 24.57 3.00 -40.24
N ALA A 248 25.43 4.01 -40.35
CA ALA A 248 26.42 4.43 -39.39
C ALA A 248 25.83 4.91 -38.06
N ILE A 249 26.54 4.61 -36.97
CA ILE A 249 26.34 5.20 -35.64
C ILE A 249 27.10 6.54 -35.62
N PRO A 250 26.45 7.69 -35.43
CA PRO A 250 27.16 8.94 -35.18
C PRO A 250 27.69 8.97 -33.74
N THR A 251 29.00 9.16 -33.65
CA THR A 251 29.80 9.50 -32.48
C THR A 251 29.18 10.66 -31.70
N ILE A 252 28.84 10.45 -30.43
CA ILE A 252 28.44 11.52 -29.51
C ILE A 252 29.71 12.15 -28.93
N GLU A 253 29.95 13.41 -29.30
CA GLU A 253 31.00 14.27 -28.75
C GLU A 253 30.81 14.50 -27.25
N LYS A 254 31.89 14.28 -26.51
CA LYS A 254 32.11 14.79 -25.16
C LYS A 254 32.44 16.28 -25.23
N GLY A 255 31.79 17.08 -24.38
CA GLY A 255 32.40 18.29 -23.83
C GLY A 255 31.52 19.53 -23.84
N LYS A 256 30.90 19.85 -22.71
CA LYS A 256 30.86 21.25 -22.26
C LYS A 256 30.73 21.34 -20.74
N GLN A 257 31.85 21.78 -20.16
CA GLN A 257 32.04 22.23 -18.80
C GLN A 257 31.15 23.47 -18.58
N VAL A 258 30.26 23.44 -17.59
CA VAL A 258 29.47 24.60 -17.17
C VAL A 258 30.08 25.15 -15.89
N HIS A 259 30.53 26.40 -15.98
CA HIS A 259 31.03 27.21 -14.88
C HIS A 259 29.88 27.56 -13.92
N PRO A 260 30.07 27.50 -12.59
CA PRO A 260 29.09 27.99 -11.64
C PRO A 260 29.35 29.48 -11.41
N ASP A 261 28.47 30.35 -11.87
CA ASP A 261 28.40 31.69 -11.29
C ASP A 261 27.00 32.30 -11.33
N GLU A 262 26.72 33.01 -10.24
CA GLU A 262 25.63 33.96 -10.01
C GLU A 262 24.21 33.60 -10.44
N HIS A 263 23.36 33.24 -9.47
CA HIS A 263 22.03 33.86 -9.35
C HIS A 263 21.58 33.92 -7.88
N ARG A 264 21.91 35.06 -7.27
CA ARG A 264 21.40 35.54 -5.98
C ARG A 264 19.90 35.93 -6.12
N PRO A 265 18.99 35.41 -5.28
CA PRO A 265 17.61 35.85 -5.27
C PRO A 265 17.48 37.25 -4.63
N LYS A 266 16.84 38.18 -5.36
CA LYS A 266 16.42 39.49 -4.82
C LYS A 266 15.23 39.30 -3.86
N PRO A 267 15.21 39.97 -2.70
CA PRO A 267 14.05 39.94 -1.79
C PRO A 267 12.85 40.67 -2.41
N LYS A 268 11.67 40.03 -2.32
CA LYS A 268 10.39 40.69 -2.65
C LYS A 268 10.01 41.61 -1.51
N ALA A 269 9.74 42.86 -1.86
CA ALA A 269 9.23 43.88 -0.96
C ALA A 269 7.82 43.53 -0.47
N THR A 270 7.67 43.57 0.85
CA THR A 270 6.39 43.58 1.57
C THR A 270 5.76 44.96 1.41
N THR A 271 4.68 45.06 0.65
CA THR A 271 3.77 46.21 0.72
C THR A 271 2.67 45.90 1.71
N ALA A 272 2.80 46.50 2.89
CA ALA A 272 1.70 46.74 3.81
C ALA A 272 0.72 47.72 3.16
N SER A 273 -0.57 47.40 3.17
CA SER A 273 -1.63 48.39 3.05
C SER A 273 -2.57 48.23 4.24
N MET A 274 -2.46 49.18 5.15
CA MET A 274 -3.54 49.63 6.01
C MET A 274 -4.71 50.08 5.11
N VAL A 275 -5.94 49.76 5.50
CA VAL A 275 -7.09 50.69 5.52
C VAL A 275 -8.10 50.11 6.52
N GLU A 276 -8.31 50.87 7.57
CA GLU A 276 -9.47 50.83 8.47
C GLU A 276 -10.75 51.19 7.69
N ASN A 277 -11.89 50.55 8.00
CA ASN A 277 -13.09 51.31 8.35
C ASN A 277 -14.23 50.41 8.87
N GLU A 278 -14.65 50.77 10.09
CA GLU A 278 -16.02 51.03 10.57
C GLU A 278 -17.11 49.94 10.66
N SER A 279 -17.58 49.80 11.92
CA SER A 279 -18.96 49.95 12.40
C SER A 279 -20.06 48.93 12.05
N ILE A 280 -20.20 47.93 12.95
CA ILE A 280 -21.36 47.51 13.81
C ILE A 280 -22.79 48.09 13.48
N PRO A 281 -23.92 47.52 13.99
CA PRO A 281 -24.79 46.35 13.64
C PRO A 281 -26.29 46.82 13.45
N PRO A 282 -27.41 46.12 13.82
CA PRO A 282 -27.70 44.72 14.23
C PRO A 282 -28.98 44.05 13.62
N ALA A 283 -29.13 42.78 14.02
CA ALA A 283 -30.38 42.03 14.25
C ALA A 283 -31.32 41.69 13.08
N SER A 284 -31.53 40.39 12.87
CA SER A 284 -32.89 39.89 12.63
C SER A 284 -33.05 38.47 13.13
N SER A 285 -34.03 38.33 14.01
CA SER A 285 -34.51 37.14 14.66
C SER A 285 -35.43 36.32 13.73
N ASN A 286 -35.75 35.12 14.20
CA ASN A 286 -36.90 34.28 13.86
C ASN A 286 -36.64 33.18 12.81
N SER A 287 -36.75 31.91 13.23
CA SER A 287 -37.99 31.16 12.99
C SER A 287 -37.99 29.78 13.66
N THR A 288 -38.84 29.67 14.69
CA THR A 288 -39.72 28.56 15.06
C THR A 288 -39.56 27.22 14.30
N ALA A 289 -39.05 26.19 14.99
CA ALA A 289 -39.21 24.79 14.61
C ALA A 289 -40.26 24.12 15.51
N GLY A 290 -41.40 23.76 14.94
CA GLY A 290 -42.45 22.99 15.61
C GLY A 290 -42.12 21.49 15.70
N PRO A 291 -42.78 20.74 16.60
CA PRO A 291 -42.52 19.32 16.81
C PRO A 291 -43.22 18.45 15.75
N VAL A 292 -42.45 17.62 15.06
CA VAL A 292 -42.95 16.56 14.17
C VAL A 292 -43.48 15.40 15.02
N LYS A 293 -44.80 15.20 14.99
CA LYS A 293 -45.48 14.02 15.52
C LYS A 293 -45.09 12.80 14.69
N LYS A 294 -44.39 11.83 15.29
CA LYS A 294 -44.24 10.47 14.72
C LYS A 294 -45.43 9.62 15.14
N ALA A 295 -46.24 9.23 14.17
CA ALA A 295 -47.26 8.20 14.32
C ALA A 295 -46.57 6.83 14.42
N VAL A 296 -46.86 6.11 15.50
CA VAL A 296 -46.52 4.69 15.67
C VAL A 296 -47.65 3.89 15.05
N VAL A 297 -47.37 3.23 13.93
CA VAL A 297 -48.28 2.21 13.35
C VAL A 297 -47.87 0.86 13.95
N MET A 298 -48.69 0.35 14.85
CA MET A 298 -48.67 -1.05 15.28
C MET A 298 -49.21 -1.90 14.13
N VAL A 299 -48.38 -2.82 13.62
CA VAL A 299 -48.85 -3.93 12.77
C VAL A 299 -49.00 -5.15 13.67
N SER A 300 -50.24 -5.54 13.93
CA SER A 300 -50.60 -6.81 14.55
C SER A 300 -50.47 -7.92 13.50
N LEU A 301 -49.59 -8.89 13.76
CA LEU A 301 -49.54 -10.16 13.03
C LEU A 301 -50.40 -11.17 13.78
N SER A 302 -51.55 -11.50 13.21
CA SER A 302 -52.37 -12.65 13.59
C SER A 302 -51.85 -13.88 12.84
N TYR A 303 -51.41 -14.90 13.58
CA TYR A 303 -51.18 -16.25 13.06
C TYR A 303 -52.49 -17.03 13.15
N ASN A 304 -52.89 -17.64 12.03
CA ASN A 304 -53.70 -18.86 11.93
C ASN A 304 -53.17 -19.66 10.74
#